data_AF-A0A359E3T1-F1
#
_entry.id   AF-A0A359E3T1-F1
#
_cell.length_a   1.000
_cell.length_b   1.000
_cell.length_c   1.000
_cell.angle_alpha   90.00
_cell.angle_beta   90.00
_cell.angle_gamma   90.00
#
_symmetry.space_group_name_H-M   'P 1'
#
loop_
_entity.id
_entity.type
_entity.pdbx_description
1 polymer ?
#
loop_
_entity_poly.entity_id
_entity_poly.type
_entity_poly.pdbx_seq_one_letter_code
_entity_poly.pdbx_strand_id
1 'polypeptide(L)'
;TVQFIVNEQGNVENAKVVRGIGGGADEEALRVVRQAQFTPGMQRGRTVRVQYALSINFSLENSDFTTSTPETEVEKSQGSGL
;
A
#
# COMPACT_ATOMS: atom_id res chain seq x y z
N THR A 1 -1.00 0.20 -11.21
CA THR A 1 -1.56 -0.98 -11.89
C THR A 1 -0.50 -2.03 -12.10
N VAL A 2 -0.76 -3.24 -11.60
CA VAL A 2 0.08 -4.42 -11.77
C VAL A 2 -0.59 -5.37 -12.76
N GLN A 3 0.16 -5.81 -13.77
CA GLN A 3 -0.27 -6.85 -14.71
C GLN A 3 0.43 -8.16 -14.36
N PHE A 4 -0.32 -9.25 -14.38
CA PHE A 4 0.19 -10.58 -14.03
C PHE A 4 -0.65 -11.68 -14.67
N ILE A 5 -0.18 -12.92 -14.60
CA ILE A 5 -0.92 -14.11 -15.01
C ILE A 5 -1.31 -14.88 -13.75
N VAL A 6 -2.57 -15.31 -13.67
CA VAL A 6 -3.01 -16.34 -12.72
C VAL A 6 -3.01 -17.67 -13.47
N ASN A 7 -2.27 -18.65 -12.95
CA ASN A 7 -2.20 -19.97 -13.55
C ASN A 7 -3.38 -20.87 -13.13
N GLU A 8 -3.38 -22.11 -13.63
CA GLU A 8 -4.47 -23.08 -13.40
C GLU A 8 -4.58 -23.52 -11.93
N GLN A 9 -3.54 -23.29 -11.13
CA GLN A 9 -3.49 -23.55 -9.70
C GLN A 9 -3.81 -22.31 -8.87
N GLY A 10 -4.02 -21.15 -9.52
CA GLY A 10 -4.35 -19.89 -8.85
C GLY A 10 -3.12 -19.08 -8.42
N ASN A 11 -1.92 -19.53 -8.79
CA ASN A 11 -0.67 -18.87 -8.44
C ASN A 11 -0.36 -17.75 -9.44
N VAL A 12 0.33 -16.72 -8.95
CA VAL A 12 0.73 -15.57 -9.75
C VAL A 12 2.06 -15.82 -10.47
N GLU A 13 2.08 -15.47 -11.76
CA GLU A 13 3.26 -15.51 -12.62
C GLU A 13 3.43 -14.21 -13.40
N ASN A 14 4.67 -13.89 -13.80
CA ASN A 14 5.00 -12.75 -14.67
C ASN A 14 4.43 -11.39 -14.20
N ALA A 15 4.36 -11.18 -12.88
CA ALA A 15 3.88 -9.93 -12.31
C ALA A 15 4.83 -8.76 -12.59
N LYS A 16 4.29 -7.67 -13.16
CA LYS A 16 5.00 -6.44 -13.51
C LYS A 16 4.15 -5.19 -13.24
N VAL A 17 4.80 -4.09 -12.87
CA VAL A 17 4.15 -2.77 -12.75
C VAL A 17 4.03 -2.16 -14.15
N VAL A 18 2.80 -1.82 -14.55
CA VAL A 18 2.53 -1.11 -15.81
C VAL A 18 2.44 0.40 -15.59
N ARG A 19 1.91 0.80 -14.43
CA ARG A 19 1.80 2.20 -14.00
C ARG A 19 1.97 2.26 -12.49
N GLY A 20 3.02 2.92 -12.03
CA GLY A 20 3.36 3.05 -10.62
C GLY A 20 3.16 4.46 -10.08
N ILE A 21 3.26 4.59 -8.76
CA ILE A 21 3.35 5.90 -8.08
C ILE A 21 4.74 6.15 -7.48
N GLY A 22 5.62 5.13 -7.49
CA GLY A 22 6.95 5.20 -6.90
C GLY A 22 6.94 5.22 -5.36
N GLY A 23 8.05 5.65 -4.76
CA GLY A 23 8.16 5.82 -3.29
C GLY A 23 8.10 4.51 -2.48
N GLY A 24 8.47 3.38 -3.08
CA GLY A 24 8.38 2.05 -2.45
C GLY A 24 7.04 1.35 -2.63
N ALA A 25 6.02 2.05 -3.12
CA ALA A 25 4.69 1.50 -3.32
C ALA A 25 4.65 0.45 -4.45
N ASP A 26 5.51 0.60 -5.46
CA ASP A 26 5.55 -0.27 -6.63
C ASP A 26 6.14 -1.66 -6.27
N GLU A 27 7.21 -1.67 -5.48
CA GLU A 27 7.84 -2.87 -4.94
C GLU A 27 6.88 -3.61 -4.01
N GLU A 28 6.19 -2.86 -3.16
CA GLU A 28 5.22 -3.41 -2.22
C GLU A 28 3.99 -3.97 -2.96
N ALA A 29 3.48 -3.26 -3.97
CA ALA A 29 2.42 -3.75 -4.85
C ALA A 29 2.79 -5.07 -5.53
N LEU A 30 4.02 -5.19 -6.03
CA LEU A 30 4.51 -6.45 -6.61
C LEU A 30 4.63 -7.56 -5.56
N ARG A 31 5.12 -7.23 -4.36
CA ARG A 31 5.30 -8.19 -3.28
C ARG A 31 3.96 -8.81 -2.86
N VAL A 32 2.95 -7.99 -2.60
CA VAL A 32 1.63 -8.47 -2.19
C VAL A 32 0.93 -9.26 -3.29
N VAL A 33 1.01 -8.80 -4.54
CA VAL A 33 0.41 -9.53 -5.68
C VAL A 33 1.04 -10.90 -5.86
N ARG A 34 2.36 -11.04 -5.71
CA ARG A 34 3.05 -12.34 -5.83
C ARG A 34 2.73 -13.31 -4.69
N GLN A 35 2.34 -12.82 -3.52
CA GLN A 35 1.98 -13.64 -2.36
C GLN A 35 0.50 -14.00 -2.32
N ALA A 36 -0.33 -13.35 -3.14
CA ALA A 36 -1.76 -13.59 -3.17
C ALA A 36 -2.10 -14.88 -3.92
N GLN A 37 -3.05 -15.64 -3.37
CA GLN A 37 -3.68 -16.77 -4.05
C GLN A 37 -4.96 -16.31 -4.73
N PHE A 38 -5.10 -16.63 -6.02
CA PHE A 38 -6.28 -16.30 -6.80
C PHE A 38 -7.10 -17.54 -7.13
N THR A 39 -8.39 -17.34 -7.43
CA THR A 39 -9.18 -18.40 -8.06
C THR A 39 -8.80 -18.50 -9.54
N PRO A 40 -8.44 -19.68 -10.05
CA PRO A 40 -8.12 -19.86 -11.48
C PRO A 40 -9.30 -19.47 -12.38
N GLY A 41 -8.99 -19.03 -13.60
CA GLY A 41 -10.01 -18.88 -14.62
C GLY A 41 -10.59 -20.22 -15.03
N MET A 42 -11.86 -20.23 -15.43
CA MET A 42 -12.52 -21.42 -15.98
C MET A 42 -13.08 -21.15 -17.38
N GLN A 43 -12.84 -22.08 -18.29
CA GLN A 43 -13.41 -22.05 -19.63
C GLN A 43 -13.87 -23.46 -20.02
N ARG A 44 -15.17 -23.62 -20.31
CA ARG A 44 -15.80 -24.91 -20.69
C ARG A 44 -15.48 -26.04 -19.70
N GLY A 45 -15.57 -25.76 -18.40
CA GLY A 45 -15.32 -26.75 -17.35
C GLY A 45 -13.84 -27.08 -17.10
N ARG A 46 -12.90 -26.37 -17.74
CA ARG A 46 -11.45 -26.55 -17.52
C ARG A 46 -10.82 -25.29 -16.93
N THR A 47 -9.90 -25.47 -16.01
CA THR A 47 -9.04 -24.40 -15.49
C THR A 47 -8.13 -23.89 -16.61
N VAL A 48 -7.97 -22.58 -16.72
CA VAL A 48 -7.13 -21.94 -17.74
C VAL A 48 -6.29 -20.82 -17.14
N ARG A 49 -5.15 -20.53 -17.76
CA ARG A 49 -4.32 -19.37 -17.44
C ARG A 49 -5.01 -18.09 -17.89
N VAL A 50 -5.02 -17.07 -17.04
CA VAL A 50 -5.68 -15.79 -17.31
C VAL A 50 -4.76 -14.62 -16.99
N GLN A 51 -4.73 -13.62 -17.86
CA GLN A 51 -4.01 -12.37 -17.63
C GLN A 51 -4.92 -11.37 -16.90
N TYR A 52 -4.42 -10.82 -15.79
CA TYR A 52 -5.09 -9.80 -14.99
C TYR A 52 -4.35 -8.47 -15.03
N ALA A 53 -5.09 -7.38 -14.86
CA ALA A 53 -4.56 -6.05 -14.59
C ALA A 53 -5.30 -5.47 -13.38
N LEU A 54 -4.60 -5.36 -12.24
CA LEU A 54 -5.16 -4.89 -10.98
C LEU A 54 -4.67 -3.48 -10.66
N SER A 55 -5.61 -2.57 -10.39
CA SER A 55 -5.32 -1.25 -9.85
C SER A 55 -5.31 -1.31 -8.33
N ILE A 56 -4.20 -0.90 -7.72
CA ILE A 56 -3.98 -0.89 -6.27
C ILE A 56 -3.96 0.56 -5.82
N ASN A 57 -4.83 0.90 -4.86
CA ASN A 57 -4.90 2.23 -4.26
C ASN A 57 -4.14 2.21 -2.93
N PHE A 58 -3.25 3.17 -2.76
CA PHE A 58 -2.56 3.40 -1.50
C PHE A 58 -3.24 4.56 -0.77
N SER A 59 -3.52 4.37 0.51
CA SER A 59 -3.99 5.41 1.41
C SER A 59 -3.11 5.39 2.64
N LEU A 60 -2.64 6.56 3.06
CA LEU A 60 -2.01 6.72 4.35
C LEU A 60 -3.12 6.97 5.37
N GLU A 61 -3.08 6.27 6.49
CA GLU A 61 -3.88 6.67 7.64
C GLU A 61 -3.27 7.96 8.20
N ASN A 62 -4.11 8.98 8.38
CA ASN A 62 -3.72 10.14 9.17
C ASN A 62 -3.61 9.66 10.62
N SER A 63 -2.41 9.28 11.05
CA SER A 63 -2.11 9.25 12.47
C SER A 63 -2.15 10.70 12.92
N ASP A 64 -3.09 11.04 13.81
CA ASP A 64 -3.14 12.34 14.46
C ASP A 64 -1.77 12.58 15.09
N PHE A 65 -0.95 13.37 14.42
CA PHE A 65 0.31 13.83 14.96
C PHE A 65 -0.07 14.83 16.05
N THR A 66 -0.39 14.31 17.24
CA THR A 66 -0.54 15.12 18.44
C THR A 66 0.83 15.71 18.67
N THR A 67 1.03 16.90 18.14
CA THR A 67 2.16 17.73 18.47
C THR A 67 1.95 18.02 19.94
N SER A 68 2.60 17.25 20.81
CA SER A 68 2.75 17.61 22.21
C SER A 68 3.53 18.93 22.19
N THR A 69 2.82 20.04 22.10
CA THR A 69 3.38 21.36 22.37
C THR A 69 3.94 21.26 23.79
N PRO A 70 5.26 21.37 23.99
CA PRO A 70 5.77 21.48 25.35
C PRO A 70 5.20 22.77 25.91
N GLU A 71 4.29 22.64 26.89
CA GLU A 71 3.85 23.74 27.74
C GLU A 71 5.11 24.40 28.30
N THR A 72 5.51 25.53 27.71
CA THR A 72 6.65 26.29 28.22
C THR A 72 6.16 27.04 29.44
N GLU A 73 6.52 26.47 30.58
CA GLU A 73 6.72 27.06 31.90
C GLU A 73 6.74 28.61 31.88
N VAL A 74 5.68 29.24 32.39
CA VAL A 74 5.67 30.67 32.73
C VAL A 74 6.53 30.84 33.98
N GLU A 75 7.83 31.02 33.78
CA GLU A 75 8.75 31.40 34.85
C GLU A 75 8.41 32.82 35.33
N LYS A 76 8.17 32.93 36.63
CA LYS A 76 7.87 34.17 37.34
C LYS A 76 9.07 35.12 37.28
N SER A 77 8.81 36.40 37.00
CA SER A 77 9.77 37.48 37.23
C SER A 77 9.07 38.64 37.93
N GLN A 78 9.38 38.84 39.22
CA GLN A 78 9.05 40.03 39.99
C GLN A 78 10.02 41.19 39.70
N GLY A 79 9.57 42.42 39.94
CA GLY A 79 10.40 43.63 40.09
C GLY A 79 9.63 44.89 39.68
N SER A 80 9.00 45.62 40.62
CA SER A 80 9.60 46.65 41.49
C SER A 80 9.91 47.96 40.76
N GLY A 81 9.22 49.04 41.13
CA GLY A 81 9.61 50.39 40.75
C GLY A 81 8.49 51.39 40.96
N LEU A 82 8.63 52.17 42.03
CA LEU A 82 7.86 53.33 42.48
C LEU A 82 7.31 54.24 41.37
#